data_AF-A0A7S2SI61-F1
#
_entry.id   AF-A0A7S2SI61-F1
#
_cell.length_a   1.000
_cell.length_b   1.000
_cell.length_c   1.000
_cell.angle_alpha   90.00
_cell.angle_beta   90.00
_cell.angle_gamma   90.00
#
_symmetry.space_group_name_H-M   'P 1'
#
loop_
_entity.id
_entity.type
_entity.pdbx_description
1 polymer ?
#
loop_
_entity_poly.entity_id
_entity_poly.type
_entity_poly.pdbx_seq_one_letter_code
_entity_poly.pdbx_strand_id
1 'polypeptide(L)'
;MGISENIDHFFENSELDEFFLDKLPSWPLIASTCYVVAQWIFLAGREVELGEGQLSFVVQIVLGVLFMLQQFSFYMFFRIEQWNGALAVAWVVVYYCVIWVKFRMTMPVESNGSFNEDSRTIELTEGANGGPSGVTLTLADSYEATTDNTQGAATPSDSCATSETQEDAKPGFKDLENLDKILAKKKLEPYIFNLKVFITFMVIFSHAYLGLRFPSMDPIDWDFGFVSFGLGGTLIAMPTGISAMNIFMLLSGYFTPKSVKSRGVTKFLVERTKRLGIPLTFTWYIWYPYVELPTIHAVGVVANEDMPPVGDAGVGVAWFVLVLWWFSVIFVACFGDSFNIKMKLPNFGWSYLVMGILGVLSGLLYVYLGNVSYFNVPSCPLFLLGYAAFFFFGTLAGHGAWFEELVKVPGVIRVVIYVSTVGFFAMAELFALQSGMFSTTMDLFHGLNETVAKLLLGLFMYWGALSVCIALVIIFHDYCNWTNKLSPFFWASAYTAYLIQKPFVYFAIYVATKASGSNSNSTGYYYFIIALPLTLLTWPVAFGIRTIPGFSKVL
;
A
#
# COMPACT_ATOMS: atom_id res chain seq x y z
N MET A 1 -33.34 15.58 -41.41
CA MET A 1 -33.37 17.03 -41.08
C MET A 1 -34.52 17.30 -40.11
N GLY A 2 -34.39 16.94 -38.84
CA GLY A 2 -35.48 17.13 -37.86
C GLY A 2 -35.12 16.75 -36.43
N ILE A 3 -33.84 16.81 -36.06
CA ILE A 3 -33.35 16.50 -34.71
C ILE A 3 -32.58 17.69 -34.11
N SER A 4 -32.10 18.64 -34.91
CA SER A 4 -31.33 19.80 -34.39
C SER A 4 -32.20 20.90 -33.78
N GLU A 5 -33.46 21.08 -34.18
CA GLU A 5 -34.31 22.17 -33.66
C GLU A 5 -34.87 21.93 -32.24
N ASN A 6 -34.79 20.72 -31.70
CA ASN A 6 -35.28 20.43 -30.34
C ASN A 6 -34.22 20.56 -29.24
N ILE A 7 -32.93 20.71 -29.59
CA ILE A 7 -31.86 20.86 -28.60
C ILE A 7 -31.72 22.33 -28.19
N ASP A 8 -31.86 23.26 -29.13
CA ASP A 8 -31.72 24.69 -28.83
C ASP A 8 -32.86 25.21 -27.92
N HIS A 9 -34.08 24.66 -28.06
CA HIS A 9 -35.21 25.04 -27.22
C HIS A 9 -35.15 24.46 -25.80
N PHE A 10 -34.30 23.45 -25.56
CA PHE A 10 -34.08 22.86 -24.23
C PHE A 10 -33.12 23.69 -23.38
N PHE A 11 -32.17 24.39 -24.00
CA PHE A 11 -31.20 25.23 -23.31
C PHE A 11 -31.68 26.67 -23.07
N GLU A 12 -32.65 27.19 -23.84
CA GLU A 12 -33.16 28.56 -23.65
C GLU A 12 -34.16 28.73 -22.49
N ASN A 13 -34.68 27.65 -21.90
CA ASN A 13 -35.73 27.72 -20.85
C ASN A 13 -35.36 27.07 -19.51
N SER A 14 -34.10 26.68 -19.30
CA SER A 14 -33.72 26.13 -18.00
C SER A 14 -33.37 27.25 -17.01
N GLU A 15 -34.25 27.49 -16.02
CA GLU A 15 -33.98 28.24 -14.77
C GLU A 15 -32.86 27.62 -13.90
N LEU A 16 -31.98 26.79 -14.48
CA LEU A 16 -30.92 26.07 -13.79
C LEU A 16 -29.70 26.97 -13.49
N ASP A 17 -29.45 28.02 -14.28
CA ASP A 17 -28.26 28.86 -14.08
C ASP A 17 -28.34 29.77 -12.84
N GLU A 18 -29.54 30.20 -12.41
CA GLU A 18 -29.70 30.97 -11.17
C GLU A 18 -29.67 30.10 -9.91
N PHE A 19 -30.04 28.81 -10.00
CA PHE A 19 -30.01 27.90 -8.84
C PHE A 19 -28.59 27.50 -8.42
N PHE A 20 -27.65 27.46 -9.38
CA PHE A 20 -26.28 27.02 -9.13
C PHE A 20 -25.39 28.11 -8.52
N LEU A 21 -25.62 29.38 -8.82
CA LEU A 21 -24.78 30.47 -8.30
C LEU A 21 -25.10 30.87 -6.85
N ASP A 22 -26.31 30.60 -6.36
CA ASP A 22 -26.75 31.03 -5.03
C ASP A 22 -26.40 30.03 -3.89
N LYS A 23 -25.98 28.80 -4.23
CA LYS A 23 -25.62 27.75 -3.24
C LYS A 23 -24.13 27.49 -3.05
N LEU A 24 -23.26 28.26 -3.71
CA LEU A 24 -21.82 28.24 -3.46
C LEU A 24 -21.34 28.69 -2.05
N PRO A 25 -22.08 29.41 -1.17
CA PRO A 25 -21.51 29.90 0.09
C PRO A 25 -21.51 28.88 1.25
N SER A 26 -21.81 27.59 0.99
CA SER A 26 -21.82 26.56 2.04
C SER A 26 -20.44 25.98 2.39
N TRP A 27 -19.42 26.20 1.54
CA TRP A 27 -18.05 25.71 1.77
C TRP A 27 -17.40 26.23 3.06
N PRO A 28 -17.45 27.55 3.37
CA PRO A 28 -16.97 28.09 4.64
C PRO A 28 -17.74 27.54 5.84
N LEU A 29 -19.05 27.30 5.70
CA LEU A 29 -19.90 26.82 6.78
C LEU A 29 -19.57 25.37 7.16
N ILE A 30 -19.36 24.50 6.16
CA ILE A 30 -18.96 23.10 6.38
C ILE A 30 -17.56 23.03 6.97
N ALA A 31 -16.59 23.78 6.43
CA ALA A 31 -15.25 23.88 6.98
C ALA A 31 -15.25 24.40 8.43
N SER A 32 -16.08 25.41 8.74
CA SER A 32 -16.23 25.94 10.10
C SER A 32 -16.92 24.95 11.05
N THR A 33 -17.90 24.18 10.58
CA THR A 33 -18.58 23.16 11.39
C THR A 33 -17.63 22.02 11.73
N CYS A 34 -16.80 21.58 10.77
CA CYS A 34 -15.76 20.59 10.99
C CYS A 34 -14.67 21.09 11.95
N TYR A 35 -14.26 22.37 11.85
CA TYR A 35 -13.32 22.99 12.78
C TYR A 35 -13.89 23.07 14.21
N VAL A 36 -15.17 23.41 14.36
CA VAL A 36 -15.86 23.47 15.66
C VAL A 36 -16.01 22.09 16.29
N VAL A 37 -16.34 21.05 15.50
CA VAL A 37 -16.42 19.66 16.01
C VAL A 37 -15.04 19.15 16.44
N ALA A 38 -13.98 19.45 15.68
CA ALA A 38 -12.60 19.10 16.06
C ALA A 38 -12.15 19.81 17.35
N GLN A 39 -12.47 21.10 17.50
CA GLN A 39 -12.23 21.88 18.71
C GLN A 39 -13.00 21.33 19.91
N TRP A 40 -14.29 21.01 19.74
CA TRP A 40 -15.13 20.49 20.81
C TRP A 40 -14.64 19.14 21.34
N ILE A 41 -14.14 18.26 20.46
CA ILE A 41 -13.56 16.96 20.84
C ILE A 41 -12.20 17.13 21.51
N PHE A 42 -11.37 18.07 21.04
CA PHE A 42 -10.10 18.41 21.71
C PHE A 42 -10.34 18.91 23.14
N LEU A 43 -11.41 19.68 23.35
CA LEU A 43 -11.83 20.16 24.66
C LEU A 43 -12.47 19.06 25.52
N ALA A 44 -13.31 18.20 24.94
CA ALA A 44 -13.93 17.07 25.65
C ALA A 44 -12.89 16.02 26.08
N GLY A 45 -11.83 15.81 25.28
CA GLY A 45 -10.70 14.96 25.68
C GLY A 45 -9.94 15.50 26.89
N ARG A 46 -10.02 16.81 27.17
CA ARG A 46 -9.38 17.45 28.32
C ARG A 46 -10.10 17.19 29.65
N GLU A 47 -11.38 16.79 29.61
CA GLU A 47 -12.20 16.53 30.79
C GLU A 47 -12.24 15.05 31.20
N VAL A 48 -11.68 14.15 30.40
CA VAL A 48 -11.62 12.72 30.72
C VAL A 48 -10.24 12.39 31.27
N GLU A 49 -10.17 12.00 32.55
CA GLU A 49 -8.97 11.47 33.23
C GLU A 49 -8.56 10.09 32.68
N LEU A 50 -8.23 10.02 31.40
CA LEU A 50 -7.50 8.88 30.83
C LEU A 50 -6.01 9.17 30.94
N GLY A 51 -5.21 8.17 31.33
CA GLY A 51 -3.75 8.31 31.36
C GLY A 51 -3.24 8.82 30.00
N GLU A 52 -2.25 9.74 30.03
CA GLU A 52 -1.81 10.56 28.88
C GLU A 52 -1.58 9.77 27.57
N GLY A 53 -1.21 8.49 27.65
CA GLY A 53 -1.03 7.61 26.49
C GLY A 53 -2.32 7.05 25.85
N GLN A 54 -3.38 6.82 26.63
CA GLN A 54 -4.64 6.25 26.15
C GLN A 54 -5.53 7.32 25.49
N LEU A 55 -5.53 8.54 26.04
CA LEU A 55 -6.28 9.66 25.49
C LEU A 55 -5.80 10.02 24.07
N SER A 56 -4.49 10.04 23.84
CA SER A 56 -3.92 10.30 22.51
C SER A 56 -4.33 9.25 21.46
N PHE A 57 -4.43 7.98 21.89
CA PHE A 57 -4.80 6.88 21.00
C PHE A 57 -6.28 6.91 20.61
N VAL A 58 -7.18 7.13 21.57
CA VAL A 58 -8.63 7.25 21.29
C VAL A 58 -8.89 8.46 20.40
N VAL A 59 -8.25 9.60 20.67
CA VAL A 59 -8.38 10.80 19.83
C VAL A 59 -7.86 10.56 18.41
N GLN A 60 -6.75 9.86 18.22
CA GLN A 60 -6.23 9.53 16.88
C GLN A 60 -7.15 8.59 16.10
N ILE A 61 -7.74 7.58 16.75
CA ILE A 61 -8.72 6.69 16.12
C ILE A 61 -9.99 7.45 15.77
N VAL A 62 -10.51 8.27 16.69
CA VAL A 62 -11.72 9.07 16.47
C VAL A 62 -11.52 10.08 15.35
N LEU A 63 -10.39 10.78 15.30
CA LEU A 63 -10.04 11.69 14.20
C LEU A 63 -9.89 10.93 12.88
N GLY A 64 -9.28 9.75 12.89
CA GLY A 64 -9.21 8.87 11.73
C GLY A 64 -10.60 8.49 11.23
N VAL A 65 -11.49 8.02 12.12
CA VAL A 65 -12.86 7.62 11.79
C VAL A 65 -13.69 8.81 11.30
N LEU A 66 -13.63 9.97 11.96
CA LEU A 66 -14.34 11.18 11.53
C LEU A 66 -13.86 11.68 10.17
N PHE A 67 -12.56 11.59 9.90
CA PHE A 67 -12.02 11.87 8.58
C PHE A 67 -12.55 10.90 7.51
N MET A 68 -12.73 9.61 7.83
CA MET A 68 -13.39 8.66 6.92
C MET A 68 -14.86 9.02 6.68
N LEU A 69 -15.57 9.39 7.75
CA LEU A 69 -16.98 9.79 7.68
C LEU A 69 -17.12 11.02 6.78
N GLN A 70 -16.19 11.97 6.86
CA GLN A 70 -16.14 13.12 5.96
C GLN A 70 -15.96 12.68 4.50
N GLN A 71 -15.00 11.80 4.18
CA GLN A 71 -14.77 11.34 2.80
C GLN A 71 -15.95 10.56 2.24
N PHE A 72 -16.54 9.68 3.05
CA PHE A 72 -17.71 8.90 2.64
C PHE A 72 -18.95 9.78 2.48
N SER A 73 -19.19 10.74 3.40
CA SER A 73 -20.27 11.72 3.27
C SER A 73 -20.07 12.64 2.08
N PHE A 74 -18.85 13.09 1.79
CA PHE A 74 -18.52 13.90 0.61
C PHE A 74 -18.80 13.12 -0.68
N TYR A 75 -18.30 11.88 -0.77
CA TYR A 75 -18.55 10.98 -1.91
C TYR A 75 -20.04 10.69 -2.13
N MET A 76 -20.77 10.36 -1.06
CA MET A 76 -22.22 10.10 -1.14
C MET A 76 -23.00 11.37 -1.53
N PHE A 77 -22.60 12.55 -1.06
CA PHE A 77 -23.25 13.81 -1.38
C PHE A 77 -23.22 14.14 -2.88
N PHE A 78 -22.09 13.89 -3.56
CA PHE A 78 -21.98 14.09 -5.01
C PHE A 78 -22.72 13.04 -5.86
N ARG A 79 -23.09 11.88 -5.29
CA ARG A 79 -23.74 10.77 -6.01
C ARG A 79 -25.20 10.54 -5.64
N ILE A 80 -25.77 11.32 -4.71
CA ILE A 80 -27.18 11.23 -4.28
C ILE A 80 -28.16 11.44 -5.44
N GLU A 81 -27.77 12.14 -6.51
CA GLU A 81 -28.62 12.28 -7.72
C GLU A 81 -28.88 10.94 -8.44
N GLN A 82 -28.06 9.91 -8.23
CA GLN A 82 -28.20 8.61 -8.91
C GLN A 82 -28.81 7.50 -8.05
N TRP A 83 -29.00 7.72 -6.75
CA TRP A 83 -29.54 6.72 -5.83
C TRP A 83 -30.88 7.18 -5.24
N ASN A 84 -31.80 6.24 -5.01
CA ASN A 84 -33.02 6.52 -4.27
C ASN A 84 -32.64 6.90 -2.82
N GLY A 85 -32.54 8.21 -2.53
CA GLY A 85 -31.83 8.76 -1.37
C GLY A 85 -32.24 8.17 -0.02
N ALA A 86 -33.47 7.70 0.12
CA ALA A 86 -33.95 7.04 1.34
C ALA A 86 -33.26 5.69 1.62
N LEU A 87 -32.94 4.89 0.60
CA LEU A 87 -32.27 3.60 0.75
C LEU A 87 -30.80 3.76 1.12
N ALA A 88 -30.13 4.79 0.58
CA ALA A 88 -28.76 5.14 0.93
C ALA A 88 -28.66 5.56 2.40
N VAL A 89 -29.57 6.42 2.86
CA VAL A 89 -29.62 6.86 4.28
C VAL A 89 -29.93 5.69 5.21
N ALA A 90 -30.89 4.83 4.86
CA ALA A 90 -31.22 3.64 5.67
C ALA A 90 -30.05 2.67 5.79
N TRP A 91 -29.33 2.40 4.69
CA TRP A 91 -28.14 1.55 4.69
C TRP A 91 -27.02 2.11 5.56
N VAL A 92 -26.82 3.43 5.50
CA VAL A 92 -25.83 4.15 6.28
C VAL A 92 -26.16 4.07 7.78
N VAL A 93 -27.42 4.27 8.16
CA VAL A 93 -27.87 4.13 9.55
C VAL A 93 -27.68 2.69 10.07
N VAL A 94 -28.05 1.68 9.27
CA VAL A 94 -27.87 0.27 9.65
C VAL A 94 -26.39 -0.09 9.80
N TYR A 95 -25.54 0.37 8.87
CA TYR A 95 -24.09 0.16 8.92
C TYR A 95 -23.47 0.81 10.17
N TYR A 96 -23.88 2.03 10.52
CA TYR A 96 -23.42 2.72 11.73
C TYR A 96 -23.87 2.05 13.02
N CYS A 97 -25.11 1.56 13.09
CA CYS A 97 -25.60 0.82 14.25
C CYS A 97 -24.82 -0.49 14.47
N VAL A 98 -24.49 -1.22 13.41
CA VAL A 98 -23.74 -2.49 13.50
C VAL A 98 -22.30 -2.26 14.00
N ILE A 99 -21.62 -1.24 13.47
CA ILE A 99 -20.24 -0.91 13.90
C ILE A 99 -20.23 -0.44 15.36
N TRP A 100 -21.16 0.45 15.74
CA TRP A 100 -21.21 0.99 17.10
C TRP A 100 -21.51 -0.10 18.14
N VAL A 101 -22.45 -1.01 17.84
CA VAL A 101 -22.75 -2.15 18.71
C VAL A 101 -21.55 -3.08 18.86
N LYS A 102 -20.86 -3.41 17.75
CA LYS A 102 -19.69 -4.29 17.78
C LYS A 102 -18.50 -3.67 18.51
N PHE A 103 -18.29 -2.37 18.36
CA PHE A 103 -17.29 -1.60 19.10
C PHE A 103 -17.62 -1.56 20.60
N ARG A 104 -18.89 -1.34 20.97
CA ARG A 104 -19.26 -1.28 22.39
C ARG A 104 -19.18 -2.64 23.08
N MET A 105 -19.48 -3.73 22.37
CA MET A 105 -19.39 -5.10 22.88
C MET A 105 -17.95 -5.62 23.02
N THR A 106 -16.97 -5.03 22.33
CA THR A 106 -15.56 -5.47 22.39
C THR A 106 -14.72 -4.71 23.41
N MET A 107 -15.26 -3.63 23.99
CA MET A 107 -14.63 -2.93 25.10
C MET A 107 -14.92 -3.70 26.40
N PRO A 108 -13.92 -4.30 27.07
CA PRO A 108 -14.12 -4.89 28.38
C PRO A 108 -14.65 -3.79 29.33
N VAL A 109 -15.82 -4.02 29.91
CA VAL A 109 -16.28 -3.22 31.04
C VAL A 109 -15.39 -3.64 32.20
N GLU A 110 -14.38 -2.83 32.51
CA GLU A 110 -13.59 -3.03 33.72
C GLU A 110 -14.53 -2.91 34.92
N SER A 111 -14.86 -4.04 35.53
CA SER A 111 -15.40 -4.07 36.87
C SER A 111 -14.30 -3.60 37.81
N ASN A 112 -14.56 -2.53 38.56
CA ASN A 112 -13.71 -2.04 39.64
C ASN A 112 -13.21 -3.20 40.52
N GLY A 113 -11.98 -3.65 40.27
CA GLY A 113 -11.29 -4.65 41.06
C GLY A 113 -10.15 -3.97 41.80
N SER A 114 -10.35 -3.74 43.10
CA SER A 114 -9.33 -3.26 44.03
C SER A 114 -8.12 -4.19 43.99
N PHE A 115 -6.97 -3.66 43.56
CA PHE A 115 -5.69 -4.36 43.58
C PHE A 115 -5.18 -4.41 45.02
N ASN A 116 -5.10 -5.61 45.58
CA ASN A 116 -4.52 -5.88 46.89
C ASN A 116 -3.11 -6.47 46.65
N GLU A 117 -2.07 -5.66 46.88
CA GLU A 117 -0.69 -6.13 47.02
C GLU A 117 -0.56 -6.81 48.39
N ASP A 118 -0.28 -8.11 48.41
CA ASP A 118 0.80 -8.68 49.22
C ASP A 118 0.79 -10.22 49.24
N SER A 119 2.00 -10.77 49.35
CA SER A 119 2.39 -12.17 49.66
C SER A 119 2.59 -13.15 48.50
N ARG A 120 3.84 -13.24 48.03
CA ARG A 120 4.50 -14.52 47.74
C ARG A 120 5.95 -14.51 48.22
N THR A 121 6.13 -14.98 49.46
CA THR A 121 7.39 -15.48 50.00
C THR A 121 7.71 -16.82 49.34
N ILE A 122 8.91 -16.98 48.79
CA ILE A 122 9.43 -18.27 48.29
C ILE A 122 10.34 -18.81 49.40
N GLU A 123 9.93 -19.89 50.06
CA GLU A 123 10.80 -20.70 50.92
C GLU A 123 11.64 -21.65 50.05
N LEU A 124 12.95 -21.58 50.22
CA LEU A 124 13.91 -22.59 49.76
C LEU A 124 14.04 -23.66 50.85
N THR A 125 13.83 -24.92 50.49
CA THR A 125 14.20 -26.06 51.34
C THR A 125 15.25 -26.91 50.63
N GLU A 126 16.45 -26.97 51.23
CA GLU A 126 17.47 -27.98 50.98
C GLU A 126 17.07 -29.29 51.68
N GLY A 127 17.32 -30.43 51.02
CA GLY A 127 17.15 -31.75 51.63
C GLY A 127 17.77 -32.85 50.77
N ALA A 128 18.80 -33.48 51.32
CA ALA A 128 19.71 -34.43 50.68
C ALA A 128 19.24 -35.90 50.64
N ASN A 129 19.94 -36.68 49.80
CA ASN A 129 20.25 -38.12 49.86
C ASN A 129 19.29 -39.18 49.28
N GLY A 130 19.86 -40.02 48.39
CA GLY A 130 19.56 -41.46 48.26
C GLY A 130 19.36 -41.99 46.83
N GLY A 131 20.37 -42.62 46.22
CA GLY A 131 20.23 -43.47 45.00
C GLY A 131 19.69 -44.89 45.33
N PRO A 132 19.98 -45.96 44.55
CA PRO A 132 20.51 -46.08 43.16
C PRO A 132 19.75 -47.13 42.29
N SER A 133 19.87 -47.06 40.94
CA SER A 133 19.77 -48.14 39.91
C SER A 133 19.38 -47.51 38.56
N GLY A 134 19.89 -47.84 37.37
CA GLY A 134 20.96 -48.69 36.84
C GLY A 134 20.99 -48.53 35.30
N VAL A 135 22.19 -48.52 34.70
CA VAL A 135 22.62 -49.33 33.52
C VAL A 135 21.77 -49.17 32.22
N THR A 136 22.22 -48.66 31.05
CA THR A 136 23.35 -49.01 30.13
C THR A 136 23.31 -47.96 28.97
N LEU A 137 24.37 -47.22 28.58
CA LEU A 137 25.38 -47.51 27.51
C LEU A 137 24.71 -47.71 26.10
N THR A 138 25.02 -46.99 25.00
CA THR A 138 26.32 -46.77 24.33
C THR A 138 26.26 -45.77 23.14
N LEU A 139 27.36 -44.98 22.97
CA LEU A 139 28.20 -44.68 21.76
C LEU A 139 27.54 -44.11 20.48
N ALA A 140 28.17 -43.31 19.61
CA ALA A 140 29.42 -42.53 19.47
C ALA A 140 29.21 -41.73 18.14
N ASP A 141 29.74 -40.52 17.92
CA ASP A 141 31.06 -40.23 17.34
C ASP A 141 31.23 -38.69 17.41
N SER A 142 32.17 -38.16 18.17
CA SER A 142 33.60 -37.92 17.85
C SER A 142 33.82 -36.87 16.75
N TYR A 143 34.31 -35.69 17.16
CA TYR A 143 35.55 -35.09 16.64
C TYR A 143 36.03 -33.98 17.61
N GLU A 144 37.13 -34.28 18.31
CA GLU A 144 38.09 -33.35 18.95
C GLU A 144 38.82 -32.55 17.83
N ALA A 145 39.58 -31.48 18.00
CA ALA A 145 40.29 -30.80 19.09
C ALA A 145 40.40 -29.30 18.67
N THR A 146 40.88 -28.31 19.43
CA THR A 146 41.94 -28.30 20.43
C THR A 146 41.78 -27.04 21.31
N THR A 147 42.22 -27.22 22.53
CA THR A 147 42.44 -26.25 23.62
C THR A 147 43.34 -25.07 23.26
N ASP A 148 43.05 -23.89 23.84
CA ASP A 148 44.11 -23.26 24.62
C ASP A 148 43.56 -22.53 25.85
N ASN A 149 44.35 -22.60 26.91
CA ASN A 149 44.00 -22.42 28.30
C ASN A 149 44.62 -21.11 28.80
N THR A 150 43.85 -20.21 29.38
CA THR A 150 44.43 -19.24 30.33
C THR A 150 43.41 -18.86 31.40
N GLN A 151 43.65 -19.42 32.59
CA GLN A 151 43.03 -19.02 33.85
C GLN A 151 43.49 -17.62 34.24
N GLY A 152 42.55 -16.82 34.74
CA GLY A 152 42.81 -15.55 35.42
C GLY A 152 41.58 -15.16 36.23
N ALA A 153 41.56 -15.59 37.49
CA ALA A 153 40.51 -15.26 38.46
C ALA A 153 40.65 -13.81 38.94
N ALA A 154 39.53 -13.07 38.96
CA ALA A 154 39.24 -12.01 39.93
C ALA A 154 37.80 -11.49 39.74
N THR A 155 36.92 -11.79 40.70
CA THR A 155 35.82 -10.91 41.11
C THR A 155 36.38 -9.86 42.06
N PRO A 156 35.90 -8.59 42.07
CA PRO A 156 34.65 -8.29 42.77
C PRO A 156 33.80 -7.10 42.25
N SER A 157 32.60 -7.01 42.85
CA SER A 157 31.78 -5.84 43.18
C SER A 157 31.02 -5.05 42.11
N ASP A 158 29.69 -5.19 42.18
CA ASP A 158 28.70 -4.12 42.38
C ASP A 158 29.09 -2.68 42.02
N SER A 159 28.49 -2.16 40.94
CA SER A 159 27.93 -0.79 40.87
C SER A 159 26.94 -0.77 39.71
N CYS A 160 25.65 -0.67 40.01
CA CYS A 160 24.89 0.57 40.12
C CYS A 160 24.62 1.22 38.75
N ALA A 161 23.33 1.32 38.45
CA ALA A 161 22.75 1.86 37.24
C ALA A 161 23.29 3.26 36.90
N THR A 162 23.78 3.39 35.68
CA THR A 162 23.62 4.62 34.90
C THR A 162 22.92 4.25 33.61
N SER A 163 21.61 4.52 33.58
CA SER A 163 20.84 4.63 32.35
C SER A 163 21.42 5.78 31.54
N GLU A 164 22.43 5.49 30.72
CA GLU A 164 22.80 6.37 29.62
C GLU A 164 21.57 6.46 28.71
N THR A 165 20.92 7.61 28.80
CA THR A 165 19.99 8.11 27.81
C THR A 165 20.81 8.22 26.52
N GLN A 166 20.75 7.17 25.71
CA GLN A 166 21.36 7.10 24.40
C GLN A 166 20.65 8.15 23.53
N GLU A 167 21.19 9.37 23.60
CA GLU A 167 20.76 10.55 22.91
C GLU A 167 20.71 10.26 21.42
N ASP A 168 19.55 10.52 20.83
CA ASP A 168 19.13 10.28 19.45
C ASP A 168 20.24 10.63 18.42
N ALA A 169 21.07 9.63 18.09
CA ALA A 169 22.04 9.75 17.03
C ALA A 169 21.31 9.97 15.70
N LYS A 170 21.57 11.12 15.09
CA LYS A 170 21.11 11.49 13.74
C LYS A 170 21.42 10.33 12.78
N PRO A 171 20.48 9.91 11.91
CA PRO A 171 20.81 9.00 10.83
C PRO A 171 21.58 9.77 9.75
N GLY A 172 22.86 10.02 10.03
CA GLY A 172 23.83 10.47 9.04
C GLY A 172 24.40 9.28 8.28
N PHE A 173 25.20 9.55 7.24
CA PHE A 173 25.91 8.55 6.44
C PHE A 173 26.64 7.46 7.28
N LYS A 174 26.97 7.75 8.54
CA LYS A 174 27.54 6.80 9.52
C LYS A 174 26.64 5.61 9.85
N ASP A 175 25.31 5.74 9.75
CA ASP A 175 24.40 4.60 9.94
C ASP A 175 24.50 3.57 8.81
N LEU A 176 25.01 3.98 7.64
CA LEU A 176 25.26 3.07 6.52
C LEU A 176 26.39 2.07 6.85
N GLU A 177 27.37 2.50 7.64
CA GLU A 177 28.49 1.66 8.08
C GLU A 177 28.04 0.56 9.06
N ASN A 178 26.93 0.80 9.78
CA ASN A 178 26.31 -0.18 10.66
C ASN A 178 25.21 -1.01 9.97
N LEU A 179 24.90 -0.76 8.70
CA LEU A 179 23.78 -1.44 8.04
C LEU A 179 24.00 -2.95 7.96
N ASP A 180 25.22 -3.40 7.66
CA ASP A 180 25.56 -4.82 7.62
C ASP A 180 25.31 -5.50 8.97
N LYS A 181 25.65 -4.82 10.08
CA LYS A 181 25.35 -5.31 11.44
C LYS A 181 23.85 -5.37 11.71
N ILE A 182 23.08 -4.39 11.24
CA ILE A 182 21.62 -4.36 11.39
C ILE A 182 20.95 -5.47 10.56
N LEU A 183 21.38 -5.67 9.32
CA LEU A 183 20.88 -6.73 8.43
C LEU A 183 21.18 -8.11 9.02
N ALA A 184 22.43 -8.34 9.45
CA ALA A 184 22.85 -9.56 10.11
C ALA A 184 22.04 -9.82 11.40
N LYS A 185 21.85 -8.79 12.23
CA LYS A 185 21.06 -8.89 13.48
C LYS A 185 19.59 -9.22 13.22
N LYS A 186 18.99 -8.62 12.19
CA LYS A 186 17.56 -8.82 11.88
C LYS A 186 17.29 -10.05 11.01
N LYS A 187 18.34 -10.70 10.49
CA LYS A 187 18.26 -11.78 9.50
C LYS A 187 17.35 -11.40 8.32
N LEU A 188 17.43 -10.15 7.88
CA LEU A 188 16.66 -9.67 6.73
C LEU A 188 17.49 -9.89 5.48
N GLU A 189 16.94 -10.63 4.53
CA GLU A 189 17.64 -10.93 3.29
C GLU A 189 17.65 -9.70 2.36
N PRO A 190 18.83 -9.30 1.83
CA PRO A 190 18.98 -8.14 0.94
C PRO A 190 18.00 -8.09 -0.23
N TYR A 191 17.65 -9.25 -0.81
CA TYR A 191 16.79 -9.30 -1.98
C TYR A 191 15.41 -8.67 -1.76
N ILE A 192 14.86 -8.71 -0.53
CA ILE A 192 13.55 -8.13 -0.25
C ILE A 192 13.59 -6.61 -0.39
N PHE A 193 14.69 -5.98 0.02
CA PHE A 193 14.87 -4.54 -0.13
C PHE A 193 15.15 -4.15 -1.57
N ASN A 194 15.94 -4.95 -2.29
CA ASN A 194 16.16 -4.75 -3.72
C ASN A 194 14.86 -4.90 -4.51
N LEU A 195 14.01 -5.87 -4.15
CA LEU A 195 12.69 -6.06 -4.74
C LEU A 195 11.80 -4.84 -4.49
N LYS A 196 11.75 -4.33 -3.26
CA LYS A 196 11.02 -3.10 -2.94
C LYS A 196 11.49 -1.91 -3.79
N VAL A 197 12.80 -1.73 -3.91
CA VAL A 197 13.39 -0.65 -4.74
C VAL A 197 13.01 -0.82 -6.20
N PHE A 198 13.13 -2.03 -6.74
CA PHE A 198 12.79 -2.32 -8.12
C PHE A 198 11.32 -2.04 -8.41
N ILE A 199 10.39 -2.54 -7.58
CA ILE A 199 8.97 -2.28 -7.77
C ILE A 199 8.66 -0.78 -7.66
N THR A 200 9.28 -0.08 -6.71
CA THR A 200 9.15 1.38 -6.59
C THR A 200 9.60 2.08 -7.87
N PHE A 201 10.77 1.71 -8.38
CA PHE A 201 11.31 2.22 -9.63
C PHE A 201 10.35 1.95 -10.80
N MET A 202 9.85 0.72 -10.92
CA MET A 202 8.92 0.33 -11.98
C MET A 202 7.61 1.12 -11.94
N VAL A 203 7.09 1.42 -10.75
CA VAL A 203 5.90 2.28 -10.59
C VAL A 203 6.16 3.70 -11.07
N ILE A 204 7.25 4.33 -10.61
CA ILE A 204 7.62 5.69 -11.01
C ILE A 204 7.85 5.77 -12.51
N PHE A 205 8.60 4.80 -13.04
CA PHE A 205 8.90 4.73 -14.45
C PHE A 205 7.64 4.49 -15.30
N SER A 206 6.71 3.66 -14.83
CA SER A 206 5.43 3.42 -15.50
C SER A 206 4.57 4.68 -15.53
N HIS A 207 4.42 5.40 -14.42
CA HIS A 207 3.67 6.66 -14.39
C HIS A 207 4.32 7.73 -15.29
N ALA A 208 5.65 7.83 -15.27
CA ALA A 208 6.39 8.72 -16.16
C ALA A 208 6.12 8.39 -17.64
N TYR A 209 6.22 7.11 -18.00
CA TYR A 209 5.96 6.65 -19.36
C TYR A 209 4.50 6.88 -19.79
N LEU A 210 3.54 6.56 -18.93
CA LEU A 210 2.11 6.74 -19.23
C LEU A 210 1.75 8.21 -19.37
N GLY A 211 2.20 9.06 -18.44
CA GLY A 211 1.92 10.49 -18.50
C GLY A 211 2.55 11.16 -19.72
N LEU A 212 3.75 10.74 -20.13
CA LEU A 212 4.38 11.23 -21.37
C LEU A 212 3.61 10.81 -22.62
N ARG A 213 2.98 9.64 -22.59
CA ARG A 213 2.21 9.10 -23.70
C ARG A 213 0.80 9.69 -23.78
N PHE A 214 0.21 10.03 -22.65
CA PHE A 214 -1.16 10.52 -22.51
C PHE A 214 -1.17 11.78 -21.62
N PRO A 215 -0.65 12.91 -22.13
CA PRO A 215 -0.46 14.14 -21.35
C PRO A 215 -1.77 14.77 -20.84
N SER A 216 -2.89 14.54 -21.54
CA SER A 216 -4.25 15.02 -21.19
C SER A 216 -4.90 14.24 -20.07
N MET A 217 -4.34 13.10 -19.70
CA MET A 217 -4.95 12.18 -18.74
C MET A 217 -4.16 12.22 -17.43
N ASP A 218 -4.85 12.13 -16.29
CA ASP A 218 -4.14 11.87 -15.03
C ASP A 218 -3.37 10.55 -15.22
N PRO A 219 -2.04 10.51 -15.05
CA PRO A 219 -1.25 9.29 -15.21
C PRO A 219 -1.68 8.14 -14.29
N ILE A 220 -2.58 8.40 -13.34
CA ILE A 220 -3.19 7.44 -12.41
C ILE A 220 -4.55 6.93 -12.89
N ASP A 221 -5.23 7.62 -13.81
CA ASP A 221 -6.55 7.17 -14.23
C ASP A 221 -6.41 5.95 -15.15
N TRP A 222 -6.77 4.78 -14.63
CA TRP A 222 -6.64 3.48 -15.32
C TRP A 222 -7.82 3.20 -16.26
N ASP A 223 -8.64 4.20 -16.58
CA ASP A 223 -9.78 4.11 -17.51
C ASP A 223 -9.37 3.90 -18.98
N PHE A 224 -8.19 3.33 -19.20
CA PHE A 224 -7.75 2.82 -20.48
C PHE A 224 -8.71 1.69 -20.88
N GLY A 225 -9.65 1.98 -21.78
CA GLY A 225 -9.91 1.03 -22.85
C GLY A 225 -8.53 0.68 -23.39
N PHE A 226 -8.09 -0.58 -23.23
CA PHE A 226 -6.72 -0.99 -23.49
C PHE A 226 -6.25 -0.31 -24.80
N VAL A 227 -5.32 0.63 -24.75
CA VAL A 227 -4.82 1.26 -25.97
C VAL A 227 -3.52 0.55 -26.28
N SER A 228 -3.23 0.22 -27.54
CA SER A 228 -2.00 -0.50 -27.91
C SER A 228 -0.77 0.20 -27.33
N PHE A 229 -0.27 -0.30 -26.21
CA PHE A 229 0.76 0.32 -25.39
C PHE A 229 2.16 0.25 -26.02
N GLY A 230 2.28 -0.40 -27.18
CA GLY A 230 3.54 -0.85 -27.75
C GLY A 230 4.36 -1.68 -26.76
N LEU A 231 5.59 -2.00 -27.14
CA LEU A 231 6.52 -2.71 -26.26
C LEU A 231 6.70 -2.03 -24.89
N GLY A 232 6.67 -0.70 -24.85
CA GLY A 232 6.86 0.08 -23.63
C GLY A 232 5.78 -0.18 -22.59
N GLY A 233 4.49 -0.02 -22.88
CA GLY A 233 3.49 -0.22 -21.83
C GLY A 233 3.18 -1.70 -21.56
N THR A 234 3.47 -2.60 -22.50
CA THR A 234 3.29 -4.04 -22.29
C THR A 234 4.38 -4.68 -21.46
N LEU A 235 5.63 -4.26 -21.62
CA LEU A 235 6.73 -4.78 -20.81
C LEU A 235 6.85 -4.09 -19.45
N ILE A 236 6.13 -2.97 -19.24
CA ILE A 236 6.41 -2.07 -18.11
C ILE A 236 5.13 -1.65 -17.42
N ALA A 237 4.27 -0.86 -18.07
CA ALA A 237 3.09 -0.30 -17.43
C ALA A 237 2.11 -1.39 -16.98
N MET A 238 1.81 -2.35 -17.84
CA MET A 238 0.90 -3.46 -17.56
C MET A 238 1.42 -4.38 -16.44
N PRO A 239 2.65 -4.93 -16.50
CA PRO A 239 3.23 -5.71 -15.41
C PRO A 239 3.21 -4.95 -14.09
N THR A 240 3.51 -3.66 -14.13
CA THR A 240 3.52 -2.80 -12.95
C THR A 240 2.11 -2.60 -12.40
N GLY A 241 1.12 -2.28 -13.23
CA GLY A 241 -0.27 -2.11 -12.82
C GLY A 241 -0.87 -3.38 -12.20
N ILE A 242 -0.59 -4.54 -12.81
CA ILE A 242 -1.12 -5.82 -12.35
C ILE A 242 -0.44 -6.27 -11.05
N SER A 243 0.87 -6.04 -10.88
CA SER A 243 1.64 -6.71 -9.82
C SER A 243 2.24 -5.80 -8.75
N ALA A 244 2.53 -4.53 -9.04
CA ALA A 244 3.31 -3.69 -8.13
C ALA A 244 2.59 -3.44 -6.80
N MET A 245 1.29 -3.14 -6.85
CA MET A 245 0.51 -2.92 -5.63
C MET A 245 0.31 -4.24 -4.88
N ASN A 246 0.03 -5.34 -5.60
CA ASN A 246 -0.11 -6.67 -5.02
C ASN A 246 1.15 -7.15 -4.30
N ILE A 247 2.34 -6.95 -4.89
CA ILE A 247 3.60 -7.35 -4.25
C ILE A 247 3.95 -6.46 -3.06
N PHE A 248 3.65 -5.15 -3.10
CA PHE A 248 3.81 -4.32 -1.90
C PHE A 248 2.84 -4.73 -0.78
N MET A 249 1.60 -5.11 -1.12
CA MET A 249 0.65 -5.67 -0.15
C MET A 249 1.19 -6.97 0.46
N LEU A 250 1.72 -7.88 -0.37
CA LEU A 250 2.36 -9.12 0.06
C LEU A 250 3.51 -8.87 1.03
N LEU A 251 4.45 -8.00 0.66
CA LEU A 251 5.60 -7.64 1.49
C LEU A 251 5.17 -6.97 2.79
N SER A 252 4.16 -6.10 2.74
CA SER A 252 3.63 -5.47 3.94
C SER A 252 2.98 -6.48 4.90
N GLY A 253 2.17 -7.39 4.36
CA GLY A 253 1.57 -8.49 5.11
C GLY A 253 2.64 -9.38 5.76
N TYR A 254 3.70 -9.73 5.01
CA TYR A 254 4.82 -10.55 5.47
C TYR A 254 5.45 -10.04 6.77
N PHE A 255 5.64 -8.73 6.90
CA PHE A 255 6.25 -8.16 8.09
C PHE A 255 5.25 -7.83 9.22
N THR A 256 3.93 -7.89 8.97
CA THR A 256 2.92 -7.40 9.91
C THR A 256 2.83 -8.26 11.19
N PRO A 257 2.65 -9.60 11.14
CA PRO A 257 2.52 -10.42 12.35
C PRO A 257 3.70 -10.29 13.32
N LYS A 258 4.93 -10.37 12.79
CA LYS A 258 6.16 -10.21 13.58
C LYS A 258 6.27 -8.81 14.19
N SER A 259 5.84 -7.78 13.47
CA SER A 259 5.85 -6.40 13.96
C SER A 259 4.84 -6.20 15.10
N VAL A 260 3.63 -6.74 14.98
CA VAL A 260 2.62 -6.69 16.05
C VAL A 260 3.11 -7.45 17.28
N LYS A 261 3.59 -8.70 17.12
CA LYS A 261 4.07 -9.52 18.24
C LYS A 261 5.25 -8.91 18.99
N SER A 262 6.19 -8.28 18.28
CA SER A 262 7.39 -7.70 18.90
C SER A 262 7.19 -6.34 19.55
N ARG A 263 6.17 -5.58 19.14
CA ARG A 263 5.94 -4.21 19.62
C ARG A 263 4.69 -4.08 20.50
N GLY A 264 3.76 -5.03 20.42
CA GLY A 264 2.42 -4.90 20.96
C GLY A 264 1.49 -4.13 20.00
N VAL A 265 0.18 -4.35 20.17
CA VAL A 265 -0.88 -3.80 19.32
C VAL A 265 -0.85 -2.27 19.25
N THR A 266 -0.87 -1.60 20.41
CA THR A 266 -0.95 -0.13 20.48
C THR A 266 0.26 0.53 19.84
N LYS A 267 1.47 0.08 20.22
CA LYS A 267 2.72 0.65 19.69
C LYS A 267 2.84 0.42 18.19
N PHE A 268 2.46 -0.77 17.71
CA PHE A 268 2.42 -1.06 16.28
C PHE A 268 1.51 -0.08 15.54
N LEU A 269 0.26 0.12 16.01
CA LEU A 269 -0.70 1.02 15.36
C LEU A 269 -0.23 2.48 15.37
N VAL A 270 0.32 2.97 16.49
CA VAL A 270 0.83 4.35 16.60
C VAL A 270 1.99 4.56 15.63
N GLU A 271 2.97 3.66 15.61
CA GLU A 271 4.11 3.78 14.71
C GLU A 271 3.72 3.61 13.24
N ARG A 272 2.76 2.73 12.95
CA ARG A 272 2.23 2.52 11.60
C ARG A 272 1.47 3.75 11.11
N THR A 273 0.61 4.32 11.95
CA THR A 273 -0.13 5.56 11.66
C THR A 273 0.81 6.74 11.51
N LYS A 274 1.87 6.84 12.32
CA LYS A 274 2.91 7.85 12.14
C LYS A 274 3.58 7.73 10.77
N ARG A 275 3.95 6.51 10.35
CA ARG A 275 4.69 6.27 9.09
C ARG A 275 3.85 6.34 7.83
N LEU A 276 2.56 6.02 7.91
CA LEU A 276 1.66 6.00 6.75
C LEU A 276 0.69 7.20 6.76
N GLY A 277 0.11 7.50 7.92
CA GLY A 277 -0.85 8.58 8.11
C GLY A 277 -0.24 9.96 7.94
N ILE A 278 0.94 10.24 8.52
CA ILE A 278 1.57 11.56 8.36
C ILE A 278 1.89 11.85 6.89
N PRO A 279 2.56 10.95 6.12
CA PRO A 279 2.78 11.19 4.70
C PRO A 279 1.48 11.31 3.90
N LEU A 280 0.44 10.55 4.25
CA LEU A 280 -0.87 10.64 3.61
C LEU A 280 -1.51 12.02 3.85
N THR A 281 -1.58 12.48 5.09
CA THR A 281 -2.10 13.81 5.46
C THR A 281 -1.27 14.92 4.80
N PHE A 282 0.06 14.82 4.82
CA PHE A 282 0.92 15.77 4.12
C PHE A 282 0.62 15.79 2.62
N THR A 283 0.47 14.62 1.99
CA THR A 283 0.19 14.53 0.56
C THR A 283 -1.13 15.20 0.22
N TRP A 284 -2.17 14.98 1.04
CA TRP A 284 -3.48 15.59 0.82
C TRP A 284 -3.54 17.09 1.03
N TYR A 285 -3.09 17.56 2.19
CA TYR A 285 -3.38 18.93 2.60
C TYR A 285 -2.30 19.91 2.19
N ILE A 286 -1.10 19.41 1.87
CA ILE A 286 0.05 20.24 1.54
C ILE A 286 0.54 19.93 0.12
N TRP A 287 0.91 18.69 -0.17
CA TRP A 287 1.54 18.37 -1.45
C TRP A 287 0.59 18.55 -2.63
N TYR A 288 -0.62 17.99 -2.55
CA TYR A 288 -1.58 18.02 -3.64
C TYR A 288 -1.99 19.44 -4.04
N PRO A 289 -2.56 20.28 -3.14
CA PRO A 289 -3.04 21.61 -3.53
C PRO A 289 -1.91 22.60 -3.88
N TYR A 290 -0.74 22.50 -3.24
CA TYR A 290 0.32 23.51 -3.40
C TYR A 290 1.44 23.10 -4.37
N VAL A 291 1.57 21.81 -4.70
CA VAL A 291 2.62 21.32 -5.60
C VAL A 291 2.01 20.63 -6.80
N GLU A 292 1.17 19.61 -6.58
CA GLU A 292 0.65 18.79 -7.66
C GLU A 292 -0.31 19.58 -8.55
N LEU A 293 -1.28 20.26 -7.96
CA LEU A 293 -2.31 20.98 -8.69
C LEU A 293 -1.76 22.12 -9.57
N PRO A 294 -0.88 23.00 -9.08
CA PRO A 294 -0.24 24.01 -9.96
C PRO A 294 0.59 23.38 -11.08
N THR A 295 1.23 22.24 -10.81
CA THR A 295 2.02 21.53 -11.83
C THR A 295 1.13 20.95 -12.91
N ILE A 296 0.01 20.33 -12.55
CA ILE A 296 -1.01 19.84 -13.50
C ILE A 296 -1.51 21.00 -14.36
N HIS A 297 -1.89 22.12 -13.73
CA HIS A 297 -2.37 23.29 -14.46
C HIS A 297 -1.32 23.84 -15.43
N ALA A 298 -0.06 23.95 -15.00
CA ALA A 298 1.04 24.41 -15.85
C ALA A 298 1.29 23.47 -17.04
N VAL A 299 1.16 22.15 -16.85
CA VAL A 299 1.24 21.16 -17.92
C VAL A 299 0.07 21.32 -18.90
N GLY A 300 -1.17 21.42 -18.40
CA GLY A 300 -2.36 21.61 -19.23
C GLY A 300 -2.27 22.84 -20.13
N VAL A 301 -1.85 23.98 -19.55
CA VAL A 301 -1.63 25.23 -20.30
C VAL A 301 -0.60 25.04 -21.42
N VAL A 302 0.47 24.29 -21.19
CA VAL A 302 1.50 24.03 -22.22
C VAL A 302 1.08 22.97 -23.22
N ALA A 303 0.27 22.01 -22.82
CA ALA A 303 -0.31 21.01 -23.71
C ALA A 303 -1.43 21.59 -24.59
N ASN A 304 -1.95 22.79 -24.27
CA ASN A 304 -3.13 23.38 -24.90
C ASN A 304 -4.33 22.43 -24.82
N GLU A 305 -4.47 21.77 -23.67
CA GLU A 305 -5.55 20.85 -23.36
C GLU A 305 -6.38 21.42 -22.21
N ASP A 306 -7.70 21.38 -22.36
CA ASP A 306 -8.63 21.66 -21.26
C ASP A 306 -8.44 20.55 -20.23
N MET A 307 -7.61 20.80 -19.23
CA MET A 307 -7.42 19.85 -18.14
C MET A 307 -8.78 19.59 -17.49
N PRO A 308 -9.11 18.31 -17.21
CA PRO A 308 -10.36 17.99 -16.57
C PRO A 308 -10.51 18.81 -15.29
N PRO A 309 -11.73 19.27 -14.96
CA PRO A 309 -11.97 20.05 -13.77
C PRO A 309 -11.39 19.31 -12.57
N VAL A 310 -10.66 20.07 -11.74
CA VAL A 310 -9.93 19.69 -10.52
C VAL A 310 -10.81 18.99 -9.44
N GLY A 311 -12.04 18.62 -9.78
CA GLY A 311 -13.07 18.12 -8.88
C GLY A 311 -12.73 16.79 -8.22
N ASP A 312 -12.00 15.91 -8.90
CA ASP A 312 -11.45 14.72 -8.27
C ASP A 312 -10.12 15.07 -7.61
N ALA A 313 -10.22 15.64 -6.41
CA ALA A 313 -9.11 15.86 -5.48
C ALA A 313 -8.49 14.52 -5.07
N GLY A 314 -7.84 13.87 -6.04
CA GLY A 314 -7.32 12.53 -5.92
C GLY A 314 -6.15 12.51 -4.95
N VAL A 315 -6.07 11.44 -4.16
CA VAL A 315 -4.97 11.14 -3.22
C VAL A 315 -3.62 10.94 -3.94
N GLY A 316 -3.60 11.15 -5.26
CA GLY A 316 -2.52 10.78 -6.14
C GLY A 316 -2.09 9.34 -5.89
N VAL A 317 -0.79 9.11 -5.85
CA VAL A 317 -0.21 7.79 -5.56
C VAL A 317 -0.37 7.38 -4.08
N ALA A 318 -0.76 8.28 -3.18
CA ALA A 318 -0.87 7.96 -1.76
C ALA A 318 -2.12 7.11 -1.43
N TRP A 319 -3.02 6.85 -2.38
CA TRP A 319 -4.17 5.95 -2.16
C TRP A 319 -3.70 4.58 -1.66
N PHE A 320 -2.56 4.10 -2.15
CA PHE A 320 -1.99 2.82 -1.75
C PHE A 320 -1.57 2.82 -0.28
N VAL A 321 -1.03 3.94 0.20
CA VAL A 321 -0.64 4.14 1.61
C VAL A 321 -1.87 4.08 2.51
N LEU A 322 -2.99 4.67 2.06
CA LEU A 322 -4.28 4.59 2.75
C LEU A 322 -4.79 3.15 2.84
N VAL A 323 -4.79 2.40 1.73
CA VAL A 323 -5.23 0.98 1.73
C VAL A 323 -4.32 0.12 2.62
N LEU A 324 -3.01 0.33 2.58
CA LEU A 324 -2.06 -0.36 3.48
C LEU A 324 -2.32 -0.08 4.95
N TRP A 325 -2.63 1.18 5.28
CA TRP A 325 -2.97 1.57 6.64
C TRP A 325 -4.24 0.85 7.09
N TRP A 326 -5.27 0.81 6.25
CA TRP A 326 -6.51 0.07 6.49
C TRP A 326 -6.29 -1.41 6.75
N PHE A 327 -5.55 -2.11 5.89
CA PHE A 327 -5.28 -3.53 6.11
C PHE A 327 -4.47 -3.79 7.38
N SER A 328 -3.59 -2.86 7.76
CA SER A 328 -2.85 -2.96 9.02
C SER A 328 -3.80 -2.84 10.23
N VAL A 329 -4.75 -1.91 10.18
CA VAL A 329 -5.76 -1.73 11.24
C VAL A 329 -6.70 -2.93 11.31
N ILE A 330 -7.22 -3.39 10.17
CA ILE A 330 -8.11 -4.56 10.08
C ILE A 330 -7.41 -5.81 10.60
N PHE A 331 -6.15 -6.03 10.23
CA PHE A 331 -5.38 -7.16 10.74
C PHE A 331 -5.30 -7.15 12.27
N VAL A 332 -4.96 -6.00 12.85
CA VAL A 332 -4.87 -5.85 14.31
C VAL A 332 -6.23 -6.03 14.98
N ALA A 333 -7.29 -5.48 14.40
CA ALA A 333 -8.65 -5.63 14.93
C ALA A 333 -9.15 -7.08 14.88
N CYS A 334 -8.77 -7.85 13.85
CA CYS A 334 -9.19 -9.23 13.68
C CYS A 334 -8.32 -10.23 14.45
N PHE A 335 -7.01 -10.00 14.54
CA PHE A 335 -6.07 -10.99 15.04
C PHE A 335 -5.21 -10.51 16.22
N GLY A 336 -5.00 -9.20 16.35
CA GLY A 336 -4.13 -8.63 17.38
C GLY A 336 -2.75 -9.29 17.42
N ASP A 337 -2.26 -9.57 18.62
CA ASP A 337 -1.04 -10.33 18.89
C ASP A 337 -1.25 -11.86 18.89
N SER A 338 -2.50 -12.32 18.83
CA SER A 338 -2.89 -13.72 18.88
C SER A 338 -2.73 -14.48 17.55
N PHE A 339 -2.29 -13.81 16.47
CA PHE A 339 -2.09 -14.44 15.17
C PHE A 339 -1.05 -15.57 15.23
N ASN A 340 -1.51 -16.82 15.15
CA ASN A 340 -0.66 -18.01 15.23
C ASN A 340 -0.95 -19.05 14.12
N ILE A 341 -1.56 -18.63 13.01
CA ILE A 341 -1.89 -19.52 11.90
C ILE A 341 -0.62 -19.85 11.12
N LYS A 342 -0.07 -21.05 11.34
CA LYS A 342 1.05 -21.60 10.55
C LYS A 342 0.50 -22.43 9.41
N MET A 343 0.67 -21.93 8.19
CA MET A 343 0.33 -22.65 6.96
C MET A 343 1.61 -22.91 6.18
N LYS A 344 1.77 -24.14 5.68
CA LYS A 344 2.86 -24.45 4.72
C LYS A 344 2.60 -23.73 3.39
N LEU A 345 3.63 -23.53 2.57
CA LEU A 345 3.45 -22.96 1.23
C LEU A 345 2.36 -23.76 0.48
N PRO A 346 1.24 -23.12 0.07
CA PRO A 346 0.19 -23.82 -0.65
C PRO A 346 0.71 -24.34 -1.98
N ASN A 347 0.12 -25.44 -2.46
CA ASN A 347 0.37 -25.90 -3.82
C ASN A 347 0.00 -24.77 -4.81
N PHE A 348 0.84 -24.58 -5.84
CA PHE A 348 0.60 -23.56 -6.86
C PHE A 348 -0.77 -23.69 -7.52
N GLY A 349 -1.24 -24.90 -7.84
CA GLY A 349 -2.57 -25.14 -8.42
C GLY A 349 -3.70 -24.66 -7.50
N TRP A 350 -3.58 -24.88 -6.19
CA TRP A 350 -4.55 -24.34 -5.22
C TRP A 350 -4.49 -22.82 -5.15
N SER A 351 -3.29 -22.25 -5.19
CA SER A 351 -3.10 -20.79 -5.18
C SER A 351 -3.73 -20.13 -6.42
N TYR A 352 -3.52 -20.70 -7.61
CA TYR A 352 -4.20 -20.26 -8.83
C TYR A 352 -5.70 -20.44 -8.76
N LEU A 353 -6.21 -21.54 -8.21
CA LEU A 353 -7.66 -21.75 -8.05
C LEU A 353 -8.27 -20.67 -7.15
N VAL A 354 -7.70 -20.42 -5.97
CA VAL A 354 -8.19 -19.40 -5.04
C VAL A 354 -8.13 -18.02 -5.65
N MET A 355 -6.99 -17.64 -6.26
CA MET A 355 -6.86 -16.36 -6.95
C MET A 355 -7.79 -16.24 -8.15
N GLY A 356 -8.11 -17.35 -8.81
CA GLY A 356 -9.05 -17.38 -9.92
C GLY A 356 -10.48 -17.11 -9.47
N ILE A 357 -10.91 -17.75 -8.38
CA ILE A 357 -12.21 -17.48 -7.75
C ILE A 357 -12.31 -16.01 -7.34
N LEU A 358 -11.28 -15.46 -6.69
CA LEU A 358 -11.24 -14.04 -6.32
C LEU A 358 -11.26 -13.11 -7.54
N GLY A 359 -10.58 -13.48 -8.62
CA GLY A 359 -10.61 -12.75 -9.88
C GLY A 359 -12.00 -12.72 -10.49
N VAL A 360 -12.70 -13.86 -10.56
CA VAL A 360 -14.09 -13.92 -11.05
C VAL A 360 -15.02 -13.08 -10.16
N LEU A 361 -14.89 -13.17 -8.83
CA LEU A 361 -15.67 -12.35 -7.90
C LEU A 361 -15.42 -10.85 -8.09
N SER A 362 -14.18 -10.46 -8.35
CA SER A 362 -13.82 -9.05 -8.62
C SER A 362 -14.36 -8.58 -9.96
N GLY A 363 -14.33 -9.45 -10.98
CA GLY A 363 -15.00 -9.21 -12.25
C GLY A 363 -16.51 -9.03 -12.10
N LEU A 364 -17.17 -9.84 -11.26
CA LEU A 364 -18.58 -9.67 -10.92
C LEU A 364 -18.82 -8.32 -10.25
N LEU A 365 -18.06 -7.97 -9.23
CA LEU A 365 -18.16 -6.66 -8.57
C LEU A 365 -17.97 -5.52 -9.55
N TYR A 366 -17.05 -5.64 -10.50
CA TYR A 366 -16.83 -4.67 -11.56
C TYR A 366 -18.00 -4.57 -12.56
N VAL A 367 -18.67 -5.68 -12.86
CA VAL A 367 -19.92 -5.68 -13.65
C VAL A 367 -21.01 -4.90 -12.91
N TYR A 368 -21.20 -5.16 -11.62
CA TYR A 368 -22.32 -4.59 -10.85
C TYR A 368 -22.10 -3.14 -10.42
N LEU A 369 -20.88 -2.80 -10.00
CA LEU A 369 -20.55 -1.48 -9.48
C LEU A 369 -20.00 -0.53 -10.57
N GLY A 370 -19.63 -1.08 -11.74
CA GLY A 370 -18.98 -0.33 -12.80
C GLY A 370 -17.52 0.01 -12.49
N ASN A 371 -16.93 0.89 -13.31
CA ASN A 371 -15.64 1.47 -13.01
C ASN A 371 -15.80 2.61 -12.00
N VAL A 372 -15.58 2.30 -10.73
CA VAL A 372 -15.71 3.25 -9.62
C VAL A 372 -14.46 3.26 -8.76
N SER A 373 -14.03 4.46 -8.38
CA SER A 373 -12.85 4.69 -7.55
C SER A 373 -13.25 4.90 -6.10
N TYR A 374 -13.28 3.82 -5.30
CA TYR A 374 -13.45 3.95 -3.84
C TYR A 374 -12.11 4.15 -3.15
N PHE A 375 -12.03 5.07 -2.19
CA PHE A 375 -10.79 5.45 -1.50
C PHE A 375 -9.68 5.92 -2.47
N ASN A 376 -10.07 6.41 -3.65
CA ASN A 376 -9.19 6.74 -4.77
C ASN A 376 -8.34 5.54 -5.27
N VAL A 377 -8.80 4.32 -5.03
CA VAL A 377 -8.27 3.14 -5.69
C VAL A 377 -8.85 3.10 -7.10
N PRO A 378 -8.05 3.25 -8.17
CA PRO A 378 -8.56 3.16 -9.54
C PRO A 378 -9.21 1.80 -9.77
N SER A 379 -10.38 1.78 -10.41
CA SER A 379 -11.16 0.55 -10.65
C SER A 379 -11.26 -0.35 -9.42
N CYS A 380 -11.60 0.25 -8.28
CA CYS A 380 -11.58 -0.41 -6.97
C CYS A 380 -12.23 -1.80 -6.93
N PRO A 381 -13.44 -2.03 -7.52
CA PRO A 381 -14.08 -3.36 -7.52
C PRO A 381 -13.20 -4.46 -8.12
N LEU A 382 -12.36 -4.12 -9.09
CA LEU A 382 -11.47 -5.06 -9.76
C LEU A 382 -10.26 -5.40 -8.89
N PHE A 383 -9.66 -4.43 -8.20
CA PHE A 383 -8.35 -4.61 -7.56
C PHE A 383 -8.38 -4.85 -6.05
N LEU A 384 -9.39 -4.34 -5.33
CA LEU A 384 -9.36 -4.29 -3.87
C LEU A 384 -9.31 -5.68 -3.21
N LEU A 385 -10.04 -6.66 -3.76
CA LEU A 385 -10.01 -8.04 -3.25
C LEU A 385 -8.62 -8.68 -3.41
N GLY A 386 -7.91 -8.37 -4.49
CA GLY A 386 -6.56 -8.82 -4.77
C GLY A 386 -5.60 -8.23 -3.76
N TYR A 387 -5.68 -6.93 -3.53
CA TYR A 387 -4.86 -6.27 -2.52
C TYR A 387 -5.06 -6.87 -1.13
N ALA A 388 -6.31 -7.14 -0.74
CA ALA A 388 -6.62 -7.79 0.53
C ALA A 388 -6.06 -9.21 0.60
N ALA A 389 -6.23 -10.00 -0.47
CA ALA A 389 -5.73 -11.36 -0.56
C ALA A 389 -4.20 -11.43 -0.49
N PHE A 390 -3.49 -10.58 -1.24
CA PHE A 390 -2.03 -10.52 -1.19
C PHE A 390 -1.52 -10.04 0.16
N PHE A 391 -2.17 -9.06 0.79
CA PHE A 391 -1.82 -8.66 2.16
C PHE A 391 -1.97 -9.84 3.12
N PHE A 392 -3.10 -10.55 3.06
CA PHE A 392 -3.35 -11.71 3.92
C PHE A 392 -2.38 -12.86 3.65
N PHE A 393 -2.15 -13.24 2.38
CA PHE A 393 -1.12 -14.22 2.02
C PHE A 393 0.27 -13.78 2.47
N GLY A 394 0.55 -12.48 2.48
CA GLY A 394 1.75 -11.92 3.09
C GLY A 394 1.84 -12.32 4.56
N THR A 395 0.79 -12.10 5.35
CA THR A 395 0.77 -12.45 6.78
C THR A 395 1.02 -13.95 7.02
N LEU A 396 0.43 -14.82 6.18
CA LEU A 396 0.65 -16.26 6.22
C LEU A 396 2.09 -16.61 5.83
N ALA A 397 2.62 -15.97 4.78
CA ALA A 397 3.99 -16.15 4.31
C ALA A 397 5.03 -15.76 5.37
N GLY A 398 4.80 -14.66 6.09
CA GLY A 398 5.69 -14.18 7.16
C GLY A 398 5.72 -15.12 8.37
N HIS A 399 4.60 -15.78 8.68
CA HIS A 399 4.52 -16.73 9.79
C HIS A 399 4.93 -18.16 9.40
N GLY A 400 4.72 -18.54 8.14
CA GLY A 400 4.99 -19.85 7.56
C GLY A 400 6.32 -19.98 6.83
N ALA A 401 7.16 -18.93 6.78
CA ALA A 401 8.43 -18.91 6.06
C ALA A 401 8.29 -19.28 4.56
N TRP A 402 7.24 -18.78 3.91
CA TRP A 402 6.96 -19.15 2.51
C TRP A 402 8.03 -18.68 1.53
N PHE A 403 8.70 -17.56 1.81
CA PHE A 403 9.74 -17.07 0.91
C PHE A 403 10.94 -18.02 0.90
N GLU A 404 11.31 -18.54 2.06
CA GLU A 404 12.36 -19.55 2.24
C GLU A 404 11.99 -20.90 1.60
N GLU A 405 10.71 -21.26 1.59
CA GLU A 405 10.20 -22.45 0.89
C GLU A 405 10.12 -22.24 -0.63
N LEU A 406 9.69 -21.05 -1.09
CA LEU A 406 9.60 -20.68 -2.51
C LEU A 406 10.95 -20.79 -3.21
N VAL A 407 12.02 -20.37 -2.53
CA VAL A 407 13.39 -20.48 -3.04
C VAL A 407 13.84 -21.92 -3.21
N LYS A 408 13.26 -22.87 -2.47
CA LYS A 408 13.63 -24.29 -2.54
C LYS A 408 12.81 -25.06 -3.57
N VAL A 409 11.90 -24.40 -4.31
CA VAL A 409 11.06 -25.10 -5.28
C VAL A 409 11.91 -25.69 -6.43
N PRO A 410 11.61 -26.92 -6.88
CA PRO A 410 12.34 -27.58 -7.96
C PRO A 410 12.41 -26.74 -9.25
N GLY A 411 13.49 -26.92 -10.02
CA GLY A 411 13.72 -26.20 -11.27
C GLY A 411 12.55 -26.28 -12.27
N VAL A 412 11.91 -27.44 -12.40
CA VAL A 412 10.74 -27.63 -13.29
C VAL A 412 9.58 -26.71 -12.89
N ILE A 413 9.31 -26.57 -11.59
CA ILE A 413 8.23 -25.69 -11.10
C ILE A 413 8.57 -24.22 -11.35
N ARG A 414 9.84 -23.84 -11.19
CA ARG A 414 10.31 -22.47 -11.49
C ARG A 414 10.10 -22.14 -12.97
N VAL A 415 10.41 -23.07 -13.88
CA VAL A 415 10.12 -22.91 -15.31
C VAL A 415 8.63 -22.69 -15.56
N VAL A 416 7.74 -23.46 -14.91
CA VAL A 416 6.29 -23.26 -15.03
C VAL A 416 5.87 -21.85 -14.57
N ILE A 417 6.41 -21.35 -13.46
CA ILE A 417 6.14 -19.99 -12.96
C ILE A 417 6.62 -18.92 -13.96
N TYR A 418 7.80 -19.09 -14.54
CA TYR A 418 8.32 -18.14 -15.52
C TYR A 418 7.53 -18.17 -16.83
N VAL A 419 7.21 -19.37 -17.33
CA VAL A 419 6.37 -19.54 -18.52
C VAL A 419 4.98 -18.97 -18.30
N SER A 420 4.37 -19.16 -17.12
CA SER A 420 3.08 -18.54 -16.81
C SER A 420 3.18 -17.02 -16.81
N THR A 421 4.22 -16.46 -16.18
CA THR A 421 4.49 -15.01 -16.15
C THR A 421 4.63 -14.42 -17.57
N VAL A 422 5.46 -15.05 -18.42
CA VAL A 422 5.64 -14.63 -19.81
C VAL A 422 4.33 -14.79 -20.61
N GLY A 423 3.59 -15.89 -20.38
CA GLY A 423 2.28 -16.12 -20.99
C GLY A 423 1.27 -15.03 -20.63
N PHE A 424 1.26 -14.57 -19.39
CA PHE A 424 0.43 -13.43 -18.97
C PHE A 424 0.82 -12.13 -19.66
N PHE A 425 2.12 -11.84 -19.82
CA PHE A 425 2.56 -10.65 -20.56
C PHE A 425 2.22 -10.74 -22.05
N ALA A 426 2.39 -11.91 -22.67
CA ALA A 426 2.00 -12.13 -24.05
C ALA A 426 0.47 -11.96 -24.22
N MET A 427 -0.33 -12.49 -23.30
CA MET A 427 -1.78 -12.31 -23.32
C MET A 427 -2.19 -10.86 -23.05
N ALA A 428 -1.50 -10.14 -22.14
CA ALA A 428 -1.69 -8.71 -21.93
C ALA A 428 -1.47 -7.92 -23.23
N GLU A 429 -0.41 -8.25 -23.95
CA GLU A 429 -0.08 -7.63 -25.23
C GLU A 429 -1.13 -7.92 -26.28
N LEU A 430 -1.58 -9.18 -26.38
CA LEU A 430 -2.63 -9.54 -27.31
C LEU A 430 -3.92 -8.76 -27.03
N PHE A 431 -4.29 -8.58 -25.75
CA PHE A 431 -5.39 -7.70 -25.38
C PHE A 431 -5.12 -6.24 -25.76
N ALA A 432 -3.92 -5.70 -25.50
CA ALA A 432 -3.54 -4.33 -25.83
C ALA A 432 -3.49 -4.05 -27.34
N LEU A 433 -3.00 -4.99 -28.14
CA LEU A 433 -2.96 -4.89 -29.60
C LEU A 433 -4.35 -4.91 -30.21
N GLN A 434 -5.24 -5.75 -29.69
CA GLN A 434 -6.61 -5.83 -30.17
C GLN A 434 -7.40 -4.57 -29.85
N SER A 435 -7.08 -3.89 -28.76
CA SER A 435 -7.86 -2.81 -28.19
C SER A 435 -7.47 -1.41 -28.66
N GLY A 436 -6.32 -1.26 -29.33
CA GLY A 436 -6.17 -0.23 -30.37
C GLY A 436 -7.23 -0.32 -31.48
N MET A 437 -7.91 -1.47 -31.57
CA MET A 437 -9.15 -1.69 -32.30
C MET A 437 -10.28 -2.07 -31.33
N PHE A 438 -10.51 -1.38 -30.20
CA PHE A 438 -11.51 -1.83 -29.20
C PHE A 438 -12.95 -1.91 -29.75
N SER A 439 -13.26 -1.16 -30.82
CA SER A 439 -14.48 -1.40 -31.62
C SER A 439 -14.52 -2.82 -32.22
N THR A 440 -13.36 -3.36 -32.55
CA THR A 440 -13.09 -4.66 -33.21
C THR A 440 -12.62 -5.76 -32.24
N THR A 441 -12.24 -5.46 -31.00
CA THR A 441 -12.10 -6.50 -29.96
C THR A 441 -13.46 -6.93 -29.45
N MET A 442 -14.42 -6.00 -29.41
CA MET A 442 -15.81 -6.39 -29.34
C MET A 442 -16.17 -7.29 -30.53
N ASP A 443 -15.60 -7.15 -31.73
CA ASP A 443 -15.77 -8.13 -32.83
C ASP A 443 -15.18 -9.53 -32.55
N LEU A 444 -14.01 -9.63 -31.92
CA LEU A 444 -13.42 -10.93 -31.54
C LEU A 444 -14.20 -11.60 -30.40
N PHE A 445 -14.84 -10.80 -29.56
CA PHE A 445 -15.76 -11.18 -28.49
C PHE A 445 -17.23 -10.93 -28.87
N HIS A 446 -17.61 -10.78 -30.16
CA HIS A 446 -18.96 -10.26 -30.50
C HIS A 446 -20.08 -11.26 -30.19
N GLY A 447 -19.73 -12.49 -29.78
CA GLY A 447 -20.65 -13.47 -29.20
C GLY A 447 -20.60 -13.57 -27.67
N LEU A 448 -19.63 -12.95 -26.99
CA LEU A 448 -19.48 -12.97 -25.54
C LEU A 448 -20.09 -11.69 -24.96
N ASN A 449 -21.04 -11.87 -24.04
CA ASN A 449 -21.64 -10.79 -23.27
C ASN A 449 -20.54 -9.98 -22.55
N GLU A 450 -20.63 -8.66 -22.52
CA GLU A 450 -19.73 -7.73 -21.79
C GLU A 450 -19.41 -8.22 -20.37
N THR A 451 -20.40 -8.83 -19.73
CA THR A 451 -20.27 -9.53 -18.45
C THR A 451 -19.12 -10.54 -18.46
N VAL A 452 -19.09 -11.45 -19.45
CA VAL A 452 -18.06 -12.49 -19.56
C VAL A 452 -16.67 -11.87 -19.75
N ALA A 453 -16.55 -10.81 -20.56
CA ALA A 453 -15.27 -10.12 -20.74
C ALA A 453 -14.74 -9.55 -19.42
N LYS A 454 -15.60 -8.92 -18.60
CA LYS A 454 -15.23 -8.41 -17.27
C LYS A 454 -14.86 -9.52 -16.28
N LEU A 455 -15.49 -10.70 -16.36
CA LEU A 455 -15.10 -11.86 -15.56
C LEU A 455 -13.71 -12.39 -15.95
N LEU A 456 -13.46 -12.51 -17.25
CA LEU A 456 -12.16 -12.93 -17.77
C LEU A 456 -11.07 -11.91 -17.43
N LEU A 457 -11.38 -10.63 -17.45
CA LEU A 457 -10.48 -9.56 -17.01
C LEU A 457 -10.10 -9.73 -15.53
N GLY A 458 -11.08 -9.95 -14.65
CA GLY A 458 -10.80 -10.23 -13.23
C GLY A 458 -9.93 -11.47 -13.04
N LEU A 459 -10.22 -12.55 -13.76
CA LEU A 459 -9.42 -13.78 -13.73
C LEU A 459 -7.96 -13.51 -14.17
N PHE A 460 -7.80 -12.80 -15.28
CA PHE A 460 -6.51 -12.42 -15.85
C PHE A 460 -5.67 -11.60 -14.86
N MET A 461 -6.27 -10.58 -14.24
CA MET A 461 -5.59 -9.70 -13.30
C MET A 461 -5.03 -10.48 -12.09
N TYR A 462 -5.78 -11.45 -11.56
CA TYR A 462 -5.41 -12.13 -10.32
C TYR A 462 -4.39 -13.24 -10.55
N TRP A 463 -4.53 -13.99 -11.64
CA TRP A 463 -3.53 -14.98 -12.03
C TRP A 463 -2.23 -14.33 -12.49
N GLY A 464 -2.32 -13.25 -13.27
CA GLY A 464 -1.17 -12.47 -13.69
C GLY A 464 -0.42 -11.89 -12.50
N ALA A 465 -1.14 -11.28 -11.55
CA ALA A 465 -0.55 -10.77 -10.32
C ALA A 465 0.18 -11.88 -9.55
N LEU A 466 -0.45 -13.05 -9.38
CA LEU A 466 0.15 -14.18 -8.66
C LEU A 466 1.42 -14.68 -9.34
N SER A 467 1.38 -14.91 -10.65
CA SER A 467 2.54 -15.35 -11.45
C SER A 467 3.70 -14.37 -11.29
N VAL A 468 3.46 -13.08 -11.54
CA VAL A 468 4.50 -12.05 -11.51
C VAL A 468 5.08 -11.89 -10.10
N CYS A 469 4.26 -11.85 -9.05
CA CYS A 469 4.73 -11.70 -7.68
C CYS A 469 5.65 -12.86 -7.27
N ILE A 470 5.25 -14.10 -7.55
CA ILE A 470 6.07 -15.28 -7.22
C ILE A 470 7.36 -15.29 -8.04
N ALA A 471 7.26 -15.02 -9.35
CA ALA A 471 8.43 -14.96 -10.22
C ALA A 471 9.45 -13.91 -9.74
N LEU A 472 8.98 -12.73 -9.36
CA LEU A 472 9.84 -11.65 -8.87
C LEU A 472 10.51 -11.99 -7.53
N VAL A 473 9.81 -12.63 -6.60
CA VAL A 473 10.43 -13.10 -5.34
C VAL A 473 11.57 -14.08 -5.63
N ILE A 474 11.34 -15.06 -6.51
CA ILE A 474 12.36 -16.06 -6.87
C ILE A 474 13.53 -15.41 -7.62
N ILE A 475 13.26 -14.58 -8.64
CA ILE A 475 14.29 -13.89 -9.42
C ILE A 475 15.15 -12.99 -8.52
N PHE A 476 14.52 -12.23 -7.64
CA PHE A 476 15.28 -11.35 -6.76
C PHE A 476 16.10 -12.13 -5.75
N HIS A 477 15.58 -13.22 -5.21
CA HIS A 477 16.37 -14.09 -4.37
C HIS A 477 17.60 -14.65 -5.09
N ASP A 478 17.44 -15.16 -6.32
CA ASP A 478 18.54 -15.85 -7.00
C ASP A 478 19.58 -14.88 -7.59
N TYR A 479 19.14 -13.74 -8.13
CA TYR A 479 19.97 -12.84 -8.92
C TYR A 479 20.17 -11.47 -8.29
N CYS A 480 19.31 -11.08 -7.35
CA CYS A 480 19.34 -9.77 -6.71
C CYS A 480 19.55 -9.85 -5.19
N ASN A 481 20.10 -10.95 -4.67
CA ASN A 481 20.42 -11.09 -3.24
C ASN A 481 21.83 -10.58 -2.92
N TRP A 482 22.10 -9.35 -3.33
CA TRP A 482 23.38 -8.69 -3.14
C TRP A 482 23.20 -7.33 -2.45
N THR A 483 24.28 -6.87 -1.83
CA THR A 483 24.40 -5.51 -1.27
C THR A 483 25.59 -4.81 -1.90
N ASN A 484 25.45 -3.52 -2.18
CA ASN A 484 26.55 -2.67 -2.62
C ASN A 484 26.52 -1.33 -1.88
N LYS A 485 27.50 -0.47 -2.14
CA LYS A 485 27.63 0.85 -1.47
C LYS A 485 26.43 1.78 -1.68
N LEU A 486 25.67 1.59 -2.76
CA LEU A 486 24.49 2.40 -3.08
C LEU A 486 23.18 1.76 -2.61
N SER A 487 23.16 0.45 -2.30
CA SER A 487 21.97 -0.24 -1.79
C SER A 487 21.31 0.51 -0.62
N PRO A 488 22.04 0.99 0.41
CA PRO A 488 21.41 1.72 1.50
C PRO A 488 20.72 3.00 1.07
N PHE A 489 21.31 3.73 0.13
CA PHE A 489 20.77 4.97 -0.40
C PHE A 489 19.41 4.71 -1.07
N PHE A 490 19.33 3.69 -1.93
CA PHE A 490 18.08 3.33 -2.58
C PHE A 490 17.06 2.78 -1.56
N TRP A 491 17.43 1.84 -0.71
CA TRP A 491 16.50 1.23 0.25
C TRP A 491 15.84 2.26 1.18
N ALA A 492 16.63 3.23 1.66
CA ALA A 492 16.17 4.30 2.53
C ALA A 492 15.27 5.32 1.80
N SER A 493 15.47 5.52 0.50
CA SER A 493 14.78 6.57 -0.26
C SER A 493 13.54 6.07 -0.99
N ALA A 494 13.36 4.76 -1.16
CA ALA A 494 12.28 4.17 -1.97
C ALA A 494 10.89 4.67 -1.57
N TYR A 495 10.59 4.74 -0.27
CA TYR A 495 9.26 5.18 0.18
C TYR A 495 9.01 6.66 -0.12
N THR A 496 10.01 7.52 0.11
CA THR A 496 9.91 8.94 -0.23
C THR A 496 9.83 9.16 -1.74
N ALA A 497 10.63 8.44 -2.54
CA ALA A 497 10.61 8.50 -4.00
C ALA A 497 9.22 8.16 -4.55
N TYR A 498 8.59 7.12 -4.00
CA TYR A 498 7.21 6.76 -4.32
C TYR A 498 6.24 7.91 -4.06
N LEU A 499 6.33 8.59 -2.92
CA LEU A 499 5.39 9.66 -2.56
C LEU A 499 5.54 10.91 -3.43
N ILE A 500 6.78 11.29 -3.75
CA ILE A 500 7.07 12.56 -4.45
C ILE A 500 7.10 12.42 -5.97
N GLN A 501 6.83 11.25 -6.53
CA GLN A 501 7.07 10.96 -7.95
C GLN A 501 6.29 11.87 -8.91
N LYS A 502 5.06 12.28 -8.55
CA LYS A 502 4.13 12.95 -9.45
C LYS A 502 4.66 14.27 -10.04
N PRO A 503 5.18 15.23 -9.26
CA PRO A 503 5.75 16.45 -9.84
C PRO A 503 6.89 16.19 -10.84
N PHE A 504 7.71 15.15 -10.63
CA PHE A 504 8.75 14.78 -11.59
C PHE A 504 8.18 14.17 -12.87
N VAL A 505 7.12 13.36 -12.74
CA VAL A 505 6.35 12.85 -13.87
C VAL A 505 5.75 14.02 -14.67
N TYR A 506 5.05 14.95 -14.02
CA TYR A 506 4.46 16.09 -14.72
C TYR A 506 5.52 17.04 -15.32
N PHE A 507 6.65 17.22 -14.64
CA PHE A 507 7.77 17.97 -15.21
C PHE A 507 8.35 17.26 -16.45
N ALA A 508 8.38 15.92 -16.47
CA ALA A 508 8.71 15.14 -17.67
C ALA A 508 7.83 15.53 -18.84
N ILE A 509 6.52 15.48 -18.59
CA ILE A 509 5.48 15.75 -19.57
C ILE A 509 5.64 17.16 -20.10
N TYR A 510 5.76 18.14 -19.20
CA TYR A 510 5.98 19.53 -19.56
C TYR A 510 7.17 19.70 -20.53
N VAL A 511 8.34 19.16 -20.17
CA VAL A 511 9.56 19.29 -20.98
C VAL A 511 9.40 18.57 -22.32
N ALA A 512 8.82 17.37 -22.33
CA ALA A 512 8.61 16.59 -23.53
C ALA A 512 7.64 17.27 -24.49
N THR A 513 6.46 17.69 -24.02
CA THR A 513 5.43 18.38 -24.82
C THR A 513 5.97 19.67 -25.43
N LYS A 514 6.76 20.43 -24.65
CA LYS A 514 7.40 21.65 -25.13
C LYS A 514 8.48 21.37 -26.18
N ALA A 515 9.24 20.27 -26.02
CA ALA A 515 10.31 19.91 -26.94
C ALA A 515 9.80 19.28 -28.24
N SER A 516 8.69 18.52 -28.21
CA SER A 516 8.17 17.80 -29.36
C SER A 516 7.30 18.67 -30.29
N GLY A 517 6.78 19.80 -29.80
CA GLY A 517 5.73 20.55 -30.49
C GLY A 517 4.40 19.77 -30.46
N SER A 518 3.25 20.45 -30.60
CA SER A 518 1.93 19.86 -30.30
C SER A 518 1.48 18.67 -31.19
N ASN A 519 2.33 18.12 -32.06
CA ASN A 519 1.97 17.14 -33.09
C ASN A 519 2.68 15.78 -32.97
N SER A 520 3.04 15.32 -31.77
CA SER A 520 3.90 14.13 -31.59
C SER A 520 3.15 12.83 -31.25
N ASN A 521 2.26 12.36 -32.13
CA ASN A 521 1.72 11.00 -32.05
C ASN A 521 2.73 9.91 -32.49
N SER A 522 3.92 10.26 -33.01
CA SER A 522 4.73 9.33 -33.81
C SER A 522 5.91 8.65 -33.11
N THR A 523 6.21 8.89 -31.83
CA THR A 523 7.49 8.40 -31.27
C THR A 523 7.47 8.00 -29.80
N GLY A 524 6.81 6.88 -29.47
CA GLY A 524 6.77 6.30 -28.12
C GLY A 524 8.14 5.95 -27.51
N TYR A 525 9.19 5.75 -28.31
CA TYR A 525 10.55 5.46 -27.80
C TYR A 525 11.21 6.67 -27.12
N TYR A 526 10.90 7.90 -27.52
CA TYR A 526 11.45 9.08 -26.84
C TYR A 526 10.91 9.21 -25.41
N TYR A 527 9.67 8.79 -25.18
CA TYR A 527 9.10 8.80 -23.83
C TYR A 527 9.86 7.87 -22.89
N PHE A 528 10.34 6.72 -23.37
CA PHE A 528 11.20 5.84 -22.58
C PHE A 528 12.53 6.52 -22.19
N ILE A 529 13.17 7.18 -23.16
CA ILE A 529 14.45 7.87 -22.98
C ILE A 529 14.32 9.04 -22.00
N ILE A 530 13.18 9.73 -21.97
CA ILE A 530 12.89 10.85 -21.07
C ILE A 530 12.46 10.36 -19.68
N ALA A 531 11.62 9.32 -19.60
CA ALA A 531 11.09 8.78 -18.35
C ALA A 531 12.21 8.21 -17.44
N LEU A 532 13.25 7.61 -18.03
CA LEU A 532 14.29 6.92 -17.28
C LEU A 532 15.16 7.88 -16.43
N PRO A 533 15.79 8.93 -17.01
CA PRO A 533 16.52 9.92 -16.24
C PRO A 533 15.67 10.59 -15.16
N LEU A 534 14.40 10.88 -15.46
CA LEU A 534 13.52 11.56 -14.52
C LEU A 534 13.14 10.66 -13.34
N THR A 535 12.89 9.38 -13.61
CA THR A 535 12.75 8.37 -12.56
C THR A 535 14.00 8.33 -11.70
N LEU A 536 15.19 8.34 -12.28
CA LEU A 536 16.45 8.33 -11.53
C LEU A 536 16.65 9.61 -10.70
N LEU A 537 16.22 10.77 -11.20
CA LEU A 537 16.29 12.05 -10.49
C LEU A 537 15.38 12.12 -9.26
N THR A 538 14.30 11.32 -9.20
CA THR A 538 13.45 11.26 -7.99
C THR A 538 14.21 10.77 -6.76
N TRP A 539 15.22 9.91 -6.93
CA TRP A 539 15.91 9.25 -5.80
C TRP A 539 16.84 10.20 -5.02
N PRO A 540 17.72 11.01 -5.64
CA PRO A 540 18.50 12.00 -4.91
C PRO A 540 17.63 13.03 -4.17
N VAL A 541 16.52 13.47 -4.78
CA VAL A 541 15.60 14.40 -4.12
C VAL A 541 14.89 13.74 -2.95
N ALA A 542 14.42 12.51 -3.12
CA ALA A 542 13.84 11.71 -2.05
C ALA A 542 14.82 11.53 -0.87
N PHE A 543 16.08 11.25 -1.17
CA PHE A 543 17.13 11.18 -0.16
C PHE A 543 17.33 12.52 0.54
N GLY A 544 17.40 13.63 -0.22
CA GLY A 544 17.50 14.99 0.32
C GLY A 544 16.36 15.33 1.28
N ILE A 545 15.11 15.07 0.91
CA ILE A 545 13.93 15.26 1.76
C ILE A 545 14.05 14.45 3.05
N ARG A 546 14.51 13.20 2.96
CA ARG A 546 14.70 12.34 4.13
C ARG A 546 15.78 12.85 5.08
N THR A 547 16.77 13.61 4.59
CA THR A 547 17.79 14.23 5.46
C THR A 547 17.28 15.38 6.32
N ILE A 548 16.08 15.90 6.04
CA ILE A 548 15.45 16.96 6.84
C ILE A 548 15.16 16.42 8.26
N PRO A 549 15.53 17.16 9.32
CA PRO A 549 15.25 16.75 10.70
C PRO A 549 13.77 16.41 10.91
N GLY A 550 13.50 15.25 11.52
CA GLY A 550 12.15 14.74 11.76
C GLY A 550 11.58 13.89 10.62
N PHE A 551 11.91 14.18 9.36
CA PHE A 551 11.40 13.43 8.21
C PHE A 551 11.96 12.00 8.18
N SER A 552 13.23 11.79 8.51
CA SER A 552 13.84 10.45 8.62
C SER A 552 13.19 9.54 9.66
N LYS A 553 12.45 10.08 10.63
CA LYS A 553 11.69 9.29 11.62
C LYS A 553 10.34 8.82 11.07
N VAL A 554 9.84 9.45 10.01
CA VAL A 554 8.54 9.20 9.38
C VAL A 554 8.71 8.42 8.06
N LEU A 555 9.68 8.82 7.24
CA LEU A 555 10.00 8.30 5.91
C LEU A 555 11.18 7.31 5.92
#